data_AF-A0A8S2GCQ9-F1
#
_entry.id   AF-A0A8S2GCQ9-F1
#
_cell.length_a   1.000
_cell.length_b   1.000
_cell.length_c   1.000
_cell.angle_alpha   90.00
_cell.angle_beta   90.00
_cell.angle_gamma   90.00
#
_symmetry.space_group_name_H-M   'P 1'
#
loop_
_entity.id
_entity.type
_entity.pdbx_description
1 polymer ?
#
loop_
_entity_poly.entity_id
_entity_poly.type
_entity_poly.pdbx_seq_one_letter_code
_entity_poly.pdbx_strand_id
1 'polypeptide(L)' 'MGNSPPVGKTLSDSNLEELSRLSGFTQDQVREWHSGFL' A
#
# COMPACT_ATOMS: atom_id res chain seq x y z
N MET A 1 -2.66 -21.51 -11.10
CA MET A 1 -2.56 -21.28 -9.64
C MET A 1 -2.60 -19.77 -9.44
N GLY A 2 -3.72 -19.24 -8.97
CA GLY A 2 -3.89 -17.79 -8.77
C GLY A 2 -3.18 -17.36 -7.49
N ASN A 3 -2.10 -16.60 -7.62
CA ASN A 3 -1.45 -15.92 -6.50
C ASN A 3 -2.33 -14.73 -6.09
N SER A 4 -3.41 -14.98 -5.36
CA SER A 4 -4.05 -13.93 -4.58
C SER A 4 -3.18 -13.73 -3.32
N PRO A 5 -2.56 -12.55 -3.11
CA PRO A 5 -1.83 -12.31 -1.89
C PRO A 5 -2.80 -12.37 -0.69
N PRO A 6 -2.34 -12.83 0.48
CA PRO A 6 -3.20 -12.98 1.65
C PRO A 6 -3.79 -11.62 2.01
N VAL A 7 -5.13 -11.56 2.03
CA VAL A 7 -5.91 -10.42 2.52
C VAL A 7 -5.53 -10.20 3.97
N GLY A 8 -4.88 -9.06 4.24
CA GLY A 8 -4.23 -8.75 5.53
C GLY A 8 -2.75 -8.36 5.44
N LYS A 9 -2.16 -8.28 4.24
CA LYS A 9 -0.84 -7.64 4.07
C LYS A 9 -0.96 -6.13 4.29
N THR A 10 -0.56 -5.67 5.46
CA THR A 10 -0.11 -4.29 5.66
C THR A 10 0.96 -3.99 4.61
N LEU A 11 0.85 -2.84 3.93
CA LEU A 11 1.89 -2.40 3.00
C LEU A 11 3.23 -2.34 3.74
N SER A 12 4.24 -3.03 3.20
CA SER A 12 5.61 -2.92 3.70
C SER A 12 6.15 -1.52 3.40
N ASP A 13 7.04 -1.00 4.25
CA ASP A 13 7.60 0.35 4.11
C ASP A 13 8.23 0.61 2.72
N SER A 14 8.85 -0.42 2.12
CA SER A 14 9.40 -0.31 0.75
C SER A 14 8.31 -0.05 -0.30
N ASN A 15 7.12 -0.63 -0.12
CA ASN A 15 5.99 -0.38 -1.02
C ASN A 15 5.37 1.00 -0.75
N LEU A 16 5.33 1.44 0.51
CA LEU A 16 4.86 2.79 0.85
C LEU A 16 5.76 3.86 0.24
N GLU A 17 7.08 3.66 0.29
CA GLU A 17 8.04 4.59 -0.32
C GLU A 17 7.89 4.64 -1.84
N GLU A 18 7.79 3.49 -2.50
CA GLU A 18 7.61 3.43 -3.95
C GLU A 18 6.27 4.07 -4.38
N LEU A 19 5.18 3.74 -3.70
CA LEU A 19 3.85 4.30 -3.97
C LEU A 19 3.81 5.81 -3.69
N SER A 20 4.46 6.27 -2.62
CA SER A 20 4.60 7.69 -2.29
C SER A 20 5.33 8.43 -3.41
N ARG A 21 6.44 7.86 -3.91
CA ARG A 21 7.23 8.44 -5.01
C ARG A 21 6.47 8.47 -6.34
N LEU A 22 5.70 7.43 -6.65
CA LEU A 22 4.96 7.32 -7.91
C LEU A 22 3.70 8.20 -7.94
N SER A 23 3.01 8.31 -6.80
CA SER A 23 1.76 9.07 -6.71
C SER A 23 1.96 10.54 -6.33
N GLY A 24 3.10 10.87 -5.73
CA GLY A 24 3.35 12.19 -5.13
C GLY A 24 2.65 12.39 -3.78
N PHE A 25 1.97 11.37 -3.25
CA PHE A 25 1.36 11.39 -1.92
C PHE A 25 2.37 11.05 -0.84
N THR A 26 2.10 11.46 0.40
CA THR A 26 2.91 11.03 1.55
C THR A 26 2.62 9.58 1.91
N GLN A 27 3.55 8.91 2.59
CA GLN A 27 3.35 7.53 3.04
C GLN A 27 2.11 7.37 3.92
N ASP A 28 1.78 8.36 4.75
CA ASP A 28 0.55 8.40 5.56
C ASP A 28 -0.71 8.41 4.69
N GLN A 29 -0.73 9.21 3.62
CA GLN A 29 -1.85 9.23 2.67
C GLN A 29 -2.00 7.91 1.92
N VAL A 30 -0.87 7.29 1.53
CA VAL A 30 -0.89 5.96 0.91
C VAL A 30 -1.41 4.90 1.89
N ARG A 31 -1.04 4.98 3.17
CA ARG A 31 -1.53 4.08 4.22
C ARG A 31 -3.02 4.28 4.48
N GLU A 32 -3.49 5.51 4.56
CA GLU A 32 -4.91 5.84 4.73
C GLU A 32 -5.74 5.35 3.56
N TRP A 33 -5.27 5.58 2.33
CA TRP A 33 -5.93 5.11 1.12
C TRP A 33 -6.00 3.58 1.04
N HIS A 34 -4.91 2.89 1.40
CA HIS A 34 -4.88 1.44 1.49
C HIS A 34 -5.79 0.90 2.60
N SER A 35 -5.85 1.59 3.74
CA SER A 35 -6.70 1.19 4.87
C SER A 35 -8.18 1.46 4.65
N GLY A 36 -8.54 2.47 3.83
CA GLY A 36 -9.93 2.77 3.49
C GLY A 36 -10.53 1.84 2.43
N PHE A 37 -9.69 1.02 1.78
CA PHE A 37 -10.11 0.03 0.77
C PHE A 37 -10.32 -1.39 1.35
N LEU A 38 -9.85 -1.64 2.57
CA LEU A 38 -10.11 -2.85 3.36
C LEU A 38 -11.31 -2.63 4.29
#